data_AF-A0A953P6A7-F1
#
_entry.id   AF-A0A953P6A7-F1
#
_cell.length_a   1.000
_cell.length_b   1.000
_cell.length_c   1.000
_cell.angle_alpha   90.00
_cell.angle_beta   90.00
_cell.angle_gamma   90.00
#
_symmetry.space_group_name_H-M   'P 1'
#
loop_
_entity.id
_entity.type
_entity.pdbx_description
1 polymer ?
#
loop_
_entity_poly.entity_id
_entity_poly.type
_entity_poly.pdbx_seq_one_letter_code
_entity_poly.pdbx_strand_id
1 'polypeptide(L)'
;MITVIGGLIVFSAVLRCEEPIRVTACELKRTPAAFNHKLIEVTGFVSHGFEDFGLFDPSCPSWPYVWVEYGGIHKSGTMYCCGVSAERTRPEELVVEGIEVPLTTDEIFDAFDKLIQTNPDTLVRATFVGRFFAGKEIRHPKGEMGWGGYGHMGCCSLFVIQKVLSVAPHERKDLDYGASPDQPNIGKTGCGYRDLLRADQYPDWIEAQHTADHQQNDWVFDDPKQVATAALSHLAKIDEKTAARVRKSRQLQGRIIYDLKTNGGKVTYMIVVSRPYLLSFYAEDPKKIAWVVIAAYKSSCDEKLLSE
;
A
#
# COMPACT_ATOMS: atom_id res chain seq x y z
N MET A 1 46.74 39.25 47.82
CA MET A 1 46.61 37.96 47.10
C MET A 1 45.18 37.49 47.32
N ILE A 2 44.28 37.78 46.37
CA ILE A 2 42.83 37.48 46.48
C ILE A 2 42.54 36.37 45.48
N THR A 3 42.19 35.20 46.00
CA THR A 3 41.89 34.00 45.22
C THR A 3 40.51 34.14 44.56
N VAL A 4 40.50 34.16 43.23
CA VAL A 4 39.25 34.11 42.43
C VAL A 4 38.82 32.64 42.33
N ILE A 5 37.70 32.29 42.94
CA ILE A 5 37.05 30.98 42.77
C ILE A 5 36.18 31.06 41.51
N GLY A 6 36.69 30.49 40.42
CA GLY A 6 35.93 30.30 39.18
C GLY A 6 34.91 29.18 39.36
N GLY A 7 33.62 29.55 39.45
CA GLY A 7 32.52 28.59 39.46
C GLY A 7 32.31 27.98 38.07
N LEU A 8 32.48 26.66 37.96
CA LEU A 8 32.06 25.89 36.80
C LEU A 8 30.52 25.88 36.76
N ILE A 9 29.94 26.53 35.76
CA ILE A 9 28.53 26.36 35.40
C ILE A 9 28.45 25.11 34.54
N VAL A 10 27.98 24.00 35.12
CA VAL A 10 27.62 22.79 34.39
C VAL A 10 26.26 23.03 33.74
N PHE A 11 26.25 23.32 32.44
CA PHE A 11 25.03 23.26 31.62
C PHE A 11 24.64 21.79 31.45
N SER A 12 23.76 21.29 32.31
CA SER A 12 23.03 20.05 32.03
C SER A 12 22.10 20.31 30.85
N ALA A 13 22.52 19.94 29.65
CA ALA A 13 21.64 19.83 28.50
C ALA A 13 20.59 18.77 28.83
N VAL A 14 19.40 19.20 29.22
CA VAL A 14 18.24 18.31 29.30
C VAL A 14 17.96 17.87 27.87
N LEU A 15 18.39 16.66 27.53
CA LEU A 15 17.89 15.95 26.36
C LEU A 15 16.38 15.83 26.55
N ARG A 16 15.62 16.78 26.02
CA ARG A 16 14.17 16.66 25.91
C ARG A 16 13.92 15.51 24.96
N CYS A 17 13.45 14.40 25.51
CA CYS A 17 12.84 13.35 24.71
C CYS A 17 11.62 13.98 24.02
N GLU A 18 11.71 14.19 22.71
CA GLU A 18 10.57 14.66 21.90
C GLU A 18 9.50 13.58 22.00
N GLU A 19 8.33 13.90 22.57
CA GLU A 19 7.21 12.95 22.62
C GLU A 19 6.51 12.91 21.24
N PRO A 20 6.23 11.71 20.70
CA PRO A 20 5.59 11.59 19.41
C PRO A 20 4.13 12.08 19.47
N ILE A 21 3.72 12.87 18.49
CA ILE A 21 2.33 13.30 18.33
C ILE A 21 1.56 12.16 17.67
N ARG A 22 0.47 11.72 18.29
CA ARG A 22 -0.45 10.75 17.67
C ARG A 22 -1.22 11.39 16.52
N VAL A 23 -1.20 10.73 15.38
CA VAL A 23 -1.81 11.22 14.14
C VAL A 23 -2.24 10.04 13.28
N THR A 24 -3.33 10.21 12.54
CA THR A 24 -3.81 9.22 11.56
C THR A 24 -3.17 9.42 10.19
N ALA A 25 -3.08 8.37 9.38
CA ALA A 25 -2.62 8.50 8.00
C ALA A 25 -3.44 9.55 7.21
N CYS A 26 -4.73 9.66 7.51
CA CYS A 26 -5.62 10.60 6.85
C CYS A 26 -5.33 12.07 7.21
N GLU A 27 -4.96 12.35 8.45
CA GLU A 27 -4.51 13.68 8.87
C GLU A 27 -3.18 14.07 8.22
N LEU A 28 -2.23 13.12 8.11
CA LEU A 28 -0.97 13.35 7.40
C LEU A 28 -1.22 13.75 5.95
N LYS A 29 -2.12 13.04 5.25
CA LYS A 29 -2.45 13.33 3.86
C LYS A 29 -3.20 14.65 3.67
N ARG A 30 -4.11 14.98 4.58
CA ARG A 30 -4.94 16.20 4.48
C ARG A 30 -4.13 17.48 4.74
N THR A 31 -3.21 17.44 5.70
CA THR A 31 -2.41 18.62 6.09
C THR A 31 -0.94 18.27 6.32
N PRO A 32 -0.18 17.85 5.27
CA PRO A 32 1.20 17.40 5.43
C PRO A 32 2.10 18.44 6.12
N ALA A 33 1.97 19.71 5.74
CA ALA A 33 2.73 20.82 6.31
C ALA A 33 2.62 20.93 7.84
N ALA A 34 1.47 20.59 8.41
CA ALA A 34 1.22 20.70 9.85
C ALA A 34 2.08 19.70 10.67
N PHE A 35 2.60 18.67 10.00
CA PHE A 35 3.41 17.61 10.61
C PHE A 35 4.86 17.60 10.12
N ASN A 36 5.25 18.57 9.28
CA ASN A 36 6.61 18.61 8.74
C ASN A 36 7.66 18.65 9.87
N HIS A 37 8.65 17.77 9.75
CA HIS A 37 9.74 17.51 10.70
C HIS A 37 9.31 16.99 12.07
N LYS A 38 8.02 16.75 12.34
CA LYS A 38 7.58 16.31 13.66
C LYS A 38 7.82 14.82 13.86
N LEU A 39 8.14 14.45 15.10
CA LEU A 39 8.04 13.06 15.54
C LEU A 39 6.57 12.69 15.73
N ILE A 40 6.13 11.61 15.10
CA ILE A 40 4.74 11.18 15.09
C ILE A 40 4.61 9.70 15.45
N GLU A 41 3.47 9.35 16.04
CA GLU A 41 3.00 7.97 16.22
C GLU A 41 1.80 7.76 15.29
N VAL A 42 1.89 6.78 14.40
CA VAL A 42 0.87 6.49 13.39
C VAL A 42 0.62 4.99 13.26
N THR A 43 -0.66 4.61 13.25
CA THR A 43 -1.11 3.27 12.87
C THR A 43 -1.70 3.33 11.46
N GLY A 44 -1.31 2.39 10.61
CA GLY A 44 -1.82 2.31 9.25
C GLY A 44 -1.47 1.00 8.57
N PHE A 45 -1.91 0.88 7.32
CA PHE A 45 -1.44 -0.17 6.42
C PHE A 45 -0.18 0.28 5.72
N VAL A 46 0.76 -0.64 5.57
CA VAL A 46 2.00 -0.44 4.85
C VAL A 46 2.11 -1.46 3.73
N SER A 47 2.18 -0.98 2.50
CA SER A 47 2.49 -1.78 1.32
C SER A 47 3.99 -1.71 1.04
N HIS A 48 4.57 -2.82 0.57
CA HIS A 48 5.94 -2.88 0.07
C HIS A 48 5.96 -3.69 -1.22
N GLY A 49 6.73 -3.22 -2.20
CA GLY A 49 6.86 -3.76 -3.53
C GLY A 49 8.18 -3.35 -4.19
N PHE A 50 8.34 -3.59 -5.49
CA PHE A 50 9.57 -3.22 -6.21
C PHE A 50 9.84 -1.70 -6.17
N GLU A 51 8.84 -0.89 -6.55
CA GLU A 51 8.88 0.58 -6.55
C GLU A 51 7.82 1.17 -5.61
N ASP A 52 7.42 0.40 -4.61
CA ASP A 52 6.40 0.78 -3.65
C ASP A 52 6.88 0.54 -2.21
N PHE A 53 6.80 1.58 -1.39
CA PHE A 53 6.82 1.41 0.06
C PHE A 53 6.01 2.53 0.68
N GLY A 54 4.75 2.27 1.01
CA GLY A 54 3.79 3.32 1.29
C GLY A 54 2.96 3.09 2.54
N LEU A 55 2.68 4.18 3.27
CA LEU A 55 1.78 4.21 4.41
C LEU A 55 0.43 4.77 3.96
N PHE A 56 -0.64 4.03 4.23
CA PHE A 56 -1.98 4.46 3.87
C PHE A 56 -3.05 3.95 4.84
N ASP A 57 -4.23 4.53 4.70
CA ASP A 57 -5.46 4.04 5.30
C ASP A 57 -6.55 4.00 4.21
N PRO A 58 -7.19 2.84 3.97
CA PRO A 58 -8.28 2.66 3.02
C PRO A 58 -9.45 3.65 3.16
N SER A 59 -9.65 4.23 4.34
CA SER A 59 -10.77 5.14 4.64
C SER A 59 -10.56 6.59 4.20
N CYS A 60 -9.40 6.93 3.63
CA CYS A 60 -9.12 8.30 3.17
C CYS A 60 -8.44 8.34 1.81
N PRO A 61 -8.37 9.54 1.17
CA PRO A 61 -7.90 9.65 -0.20
C PRO A 61 -6.57 8.94 -0.45
N SER A 62 -6.47 8.28 -1.59
CA SER A 62 -5.25 7.63 -2.05
C SER A 62 -4.08 8.62 -2.21
N TRP A 63 -4.37 9.89 -2.52
CA TRP A 63 -3.39 10.97 -2.71
C TRP A 63 -3.55 12.13 -1.68
N PRO A 64 -2.46 12.79 -1.23
CA PRO A 64 -1.04 12.51 -1.51
C PRO A 64 -0.56 11.18 -0.93
N TYR A 65 0.41 10.57 -1.58
CA TYR A 65 1.01 9.32 -1.11
C TYR A 65 2.09 9.60 -0.06
N VAL A 66 2.19 8.72 0.94
CA VAL A 66 3.20 8.81 2.00
C VAL A 66 4.19 7.68 1.79
N TRP A 67 5.34 8.01 1.22
CA TRP A 67 6.43 7.06 1.08
C TRP A 67 7.01 6.73 2.46
N VAL A 68 7.42 5.48 2.64
CA VAL A 68 8.01 4.98 3.88
C VAL A 68 9.48 4.65 3.63
N GLU A 69 10.33 4.90 4.62
CA GLU A 69 11.70 4.39 4.62
C GLU A 69 12.13 4.08 6.05
N TYR A 70 13.15 3.23 6.19
CA TYR A 70 13.77 2.95 7.47
C TYR A 70 14.76 4.06 7.83
N GLY A 71 14.68 4.56 9.06
CA GLY A 71 15.78 5.30 9.67
C GLY A 71 17.01 4.42 9.86
N GLY A 72 18.00 4.88 10.61
CA GLY A 72 19.13 4.01 10.92
C GLY A 72 20.04 3.77 9.73
N ILE A 73 20.84 2.73 9.89
CA ILE A 73 21.66 2.14 8.83
C ILE A 73 20.92 1.10 7.97
N HIS A 74 19.67 0.76 8.29
CA HIS A 74 18.87 -0.20 7.53
C HIS A 74 18.15 0.48 6.37
N LYS A 75 18.03 -0.20 5.22
CA LYS A 75 17.26 0.27 4.05
C LYS A 75 16.07 -0.65 3.82
N SER A 76 14.96 -0.08 3.36
CA SER A 76 13.77 -0.80 2.89
C SER A 76 14.00 -1.64 1.63
N GLY A 77 15.14 -1.50 0.96
CA GLY A 77 15.45 -2.20 -0.30
C GLY A 77 14.52 -1.82 -1.46
N THR A 78 13.64 -0.84 -1.26
CA THR A 78 12.66 -0.38 -2.25
C THR A 78 13.35 0.48 -3.30
N MET A 79 13.03 0.26 -4.57
CA MET A 79 13.56 1.05 -5.66
C MET A 79 12.84 2.40 -5.74
N TYR A 80 13.57 3.50 -5.60
CA TYR A 80 13.01 4.85 -5.72
C TYR A 80 13.06 5.38 -7.17
N CYS A 81 14.13 5.05 -7.93
CA CYS A 81 14.33 5.20 -9.38
C CYS A 81 15.84 5.20 -9.68
N CYS A 82 16.19 4.70 -10.87
CA CYS A 82 17.35 5.12 -11.67
C CYS A 82 18.72 5.14 -10.95
N GLY A 83 19.27 3.95 -10.69
CA GLY A 83 20.64 3.77 -10.19
C GLY A 83 20.76 3.61 -8.67
N VAL A 84 19.66 3.70 -7.93
CA VAL A 84 19.61 3.29 -6.52
C VAL A 84 19.66 1.77 -6.45
N SER A 85 20.53 1.21 -5.60
CA SER A 85 20.61 -0.24 -5.40
C SER A 85 19.51 -0.72 -4.46
N ALA A 86 19.03 -1.95 -4.66
CA ALA A 86 18.17 -2.67 -3.69
C ALA A 86 18.96 -3.13 -2.44
N GLU A 87 20.04 -2.40 -2.09
CA GLU A 87 20.80 -2.64 -0.89
C GLU A 87 19.92 -2.49 0.34
N ARG A 88 20.21 -3.32 1.35
CA ARG A 88 19.45 -3.38 2.60
C ARG A 88 20.12 -2.64 3.75
N THR A 89 21.29 -2.05 3.50
CA THR A 89 22.05 -1.28 4.48
C THR A 89 22.72 -0.06 3.85
N ARG A 90 23.02 0.94 4.67
CA ARG A 90 23.82 2.14 4.38
C ARG A 90 24.94 2.26 5.42
N PRO A 91 26.07 2.92 5.10
CA PRO A 91 27.20 3.02 6.03
C PRO A 91 26.95 3.94 7.22
N GLU A 92 26.06 4.92 7.08
CA GLU A 92 25.78 5.96 8.07
C GLU A 92 24.28 6.06 8.34
N GLU A 93 23.92 6.69 9.45
CA GLU A 93 22.55 7.01 9.83
C GLU A 93 21.83 7.77 8.71
N LEU A 94 20.52 7.53 8.56
CA LEU A 94 19.73 8.26 7.58
C LEU A 94 19.63 9.73 7.98
N VAL A 95 20.06 10.61 7.09
CA VAL A 95 19.88 12.06 7.22
C VAL A 95 18.91 12.55 6.17
N VAL A 96 17.82 13.19 6.60
CA VAL A 96 16.83 13.83 5.70
C VAL A 96 16.72 15.30 6.09
N GLU A 97 16.94 16.19 5.13
CA GLU A 97 16.90 17.64 5.35
C GLU A 97 17.79 18.12 6.53
N GLY A 98 18.93 17.45 6.73
CA GLY A 98 19.88 17.75 7.80
C GLY A 98 19.49 17.18 9.18
N ILE A 99 18.43 16.38 9.25
CA ILE A 99 17.97 15.72 10.48
C ILE A 99 18.36 14.25 10.43
N GLU A 100 19.16 13.80 11.39
CA GLU A 100 19.43 12.37 11.62
C GLU A 100 18.16 11.68 12.12
N VAL A 101 17.85 10.52 11.55
CA VAL A 101 16.66 9.73 11.87
C VAL A 101 17.08 8.33 12.27
N PRO A 102 17.37 8.08 13.57
CA PRO A 102 17.85 6.79 14.04
C PRO A 102 16.73 5.74 14.05
N LEU A 103 17.10 4.46 13.91
CA LEU A 103 16.18 3.34 13.99
C LEU A 103 16.49 2.46 15.19
N THR A 104 15.46 2.17 15.98
CA THR A 104 15.50 1.12 17.00
C THR A 104 15.28 -0.24 16.34
N THR A 105 16.31 -1.09 16.36
CA THR A 105 16.26 -2.47 15.85
C THR A 105 16.05 -3.44 17.01
N ASP A 106 14.79 -3.66 17.37
CA ASP A 106 14.36 -4.62 18.39
C ASP A 106 13.59 -5.79 17.75
N GLU A 107 13.14 -6.75 18.57
CA GLU A 107 12.41 -7.94 18.10
C GLU A 107 11.13 -7.59 17.32
N ILE A 108 10.52 -6.43 17.61
CA ILE A 108 9.30 -5.98 16.92
C ILE A 108 9.66 -5.44 15.54
N PHE A 109 10.74 -4.68 15.42
CA PHE A 109 11.28 -4.29 14.11
C PHE A 109 11.62 -5.51 13.27
N ASP A 110 12.33 -6.50 13.83
CA ASP A 110 12.70 -7.72 13.11
C ASP A 110 11.47 -8.51 12.63
N ALA A 111 10.42 -8.59 13.46
CA ALA A 111 9.15 -9.22 13.08
C ALA A 111 8.46 -8.47 11.94
N PHE A 112 8.43 -7.14 12.00
CA PHE A 112 7.87 -6.31 10.93
C PHE A 112 8.67 -6.43 9.64
N ASP A 113 10.00 -6.31 9.69
CA ASP A 113 10.86 -6.39 8.51
C ASP A 113 10.74 -7.76 7.84
N LYS A 114 10.73 -8.83 8.63
CA LYS A 114 10.50 -10.17 8.11
C LYS A 114 9.16 -10.29 7.39
N LEU A 115 8.08 -9.78 7.98
CA LEU A 115 6.74 -9.86 7.39
C LEU A 115 6.66 -9.08 6.08
N ILE A 116 7.07 -7.81 6.09
CA ILE A 116 6.95 -6.93 4.93
C ILE A 116 7.84 -7.37 3.76
N GLN A 117 8.96 -8.06 4.04
CA GLN A 117 9.87 -8.60 3.03
C GLN A 117 9.55 -10.05 2.61
N THR A 118 8.50 -10.67 3.15
CA THR A 118 8.23 -12.10 2.91
C THR A 118 7.96 -12.42 1.44
N ASN A 119 7.25 -11.54 0.74
CA ASN A 119 6.97 -11.66 -0.69
C ASN A 119 7.41 -10.39 -1.43
N PRO A 120 7.64 -10.45 -2.76
CA PRO A 120 7.98 -9.28 -3.56
C PRO A 120 6.99 -8.13 -3.49
N ASP A 121 5.76 -8.42 -3.04
CA ASP A 121 4.69 -7.48 -2.82
C ASP A 121 3.88 -7.93 -1.60
N THR A 122 3.83 -7.09 -0.56
CA THR A 122 3.24 -7.45 0.74
C THR A 122 2.54 -6.25 1.37
N LEU A 123 1.44 -6.52 2.06
CA LEU A 123 0.67 -5.57 2.86
C LEU A 123 0.67 -6.00 4.33
N VAL A 124 1.07 -5.10 5.23
CA VAL A 124 1.02 -5.30 6.69
C VAL A 124 0.23 -4.17 7.35
N ARG A 125 -0.30 -4.40 8.55
CA ARG A 125 -0.81 -3.33 9.42
C ARG A 125 0.10 -3.18 10.63
N ALA A 126 0.54 -1.97 10.91
CA ALA A 126 1.49 -1.72 11.98
C ALA A 126 1.33 -0.32 12.59
N THR A 127 1.94 -0.14 13.76
CA THR A 127 2.04 1.13 14.47
C THR A 127 3.50 1.50 14.58
N PHE A 128 3.84 2.72 14.19
CA PHE A 128 5.20 3.23 14.13
C PHE A 128 5.34 4.51 14.92
N VAL A 129 6.55 4.73 15.42
CA VAL A 129 7.05 6.07 15.74
C VAL A 129 8.09 6.44 14.68
N GLY A 130 7.98 7.63 14.13
CA GLY A 130 8.87 8.07 13.07
C GLY A 130 8.78 9.56 12.82
N ARG A 131 9.65 10.07 11.95
CA ARG A 131 9.66 11.48 11.57
C ARG A 131 8.98 11.67 10.22
N PHE A 132 8.10 12.66 10.15
CA PHE A 132 7.39 13.00 8.91
C PHE A 132 8.03 14.19 8.21
N PHE A 133 8.13 14.11 6.89
CA PHE A 133 8.64 15.16 6.01
C PHE A 133 7.59 15.40 4.92
N ALA A 134 7.01 16.59 4.94
CA ALA A 134 5.93 16.95 4.02
C ALA A 134 6.43 17.04 2.58
N GLY A 135 7.70 17.42 2.37
CA GLY A 135 8.25 17.73 1.07
C GLY A 135 7.92 19.16 0.65
N LYS A 136 7.94 19.40 -0.67
CA LYS A 136 7.60 20.68 -1.27
C LYS A 136 6.18 20.65 -1.78
N GLU A 137 5.53 21.80 -1.70
CA GLU A 137 4.26 22.00 -2.37
C GLU A 137 4.48 21.97 -3.89
N ILE A 138 3.73 21.11 -4.58
CA ILE A 138 3.78 20.92 -6.04
C ILE A 138 2.46 21.39 -6.62
N ARG A 139 2.53 22.25 -7.63
CA ARG A 139 1.35 22.67 -8.40
C ARG A 139 1.28 21.87 -9.69
N HIS A 140 0.27 21.03 -9.81
CA HIS A 140 0.04 20.26 -11.02
C HIS A 140 -0.55 21.13 -12.14
N PRO A 141 -0.39 20.76 -13.43
CA PRO A 141 -0.86 21.55 -14.57
C PRO A 141 -2.37 21.89 -14.55
N LYS A 142 -3.19 21.07 -13.87
CA LYS A 142 -4.64 21.28 -13.71
C LYS A 142 -4.99 22.22 -12.54
N GLY A 143 -4.00 22.79 -11.86
CA GLY A 143 -4.19 23.68 -10.70
C GLY A 143 -4.36 22.93 -9.37
N GLU A 144 -4.35 21.60 -9.38
CA GLU A 144 -4.33 20.78 -8.17
C GLU A 144 -3.03 21.00 -7.41
N MET A 145 -3.14 21.23 -6.11
CA MET A 145 -2.01 21.38 -5.20
C MET A 145 -1.73 20.03 -4.55
N GLY A 146 -0.46 19.62 -4.57
CA GLY A 146 0.02 18.39 -3.97
C GLY A 146 1.28 18.64 -3.13
N TRP A 147 1.77 17.58 -2.49
CA TRP A 147 3.02 17.58 -1.74
C TRP A 147 3.89 16.46 -2.29
N GLY A 148 5.17 16.76 -2.55
CA GLY A 148 6.10 15.78 -3.12
C GLY A 148 7.56 16.17 -2.94
N GLY A 149 8.45 15.42 -3.58
CA GLY A 149 9.90 15.53 -3.43
C GLY A 149 10.55 14.29 -2.83
N TYR A 150 9.74 13.33 -2.36
CA TYR A 150 10.18 12.01 -1.91
C TYR A 150 9.39 10.90 -2.62
N GLY A 151 9.67 9.65 -2.27
CA GLY A 151 9.18 8.44 -2.94
C GLY A 151 9.45 8.35 -4.45
N HIS A 152 8.95 7.28 -5.06
CA HIS A 152 9.21 7.00 -6.47
C HIS A 152 8.98 8.22 -7.38
N MET A 153 10.04 8.62 -8.10
CA MET A 153 10.06 9.84 -8.95
C MET A 153 9.69 11.17 -8.26
N GLY A 154 9.83 11.28 -6.94
CA GLY A 154 9.52 12.51 -6.18
C GLY A 154 8.03 12.78 -6.00
N CYS A 155 7.20 11.74 -6.09
CA CYS A 155 5.74 11.80 -5.98
C CYS A 155 5.18 12.34 -4.66
N CYS A 156 5.92 12.16 -3.56
CA CYS A 156 5.30 11.85 -2.28
C CYS A 156 5.87 12.68 -1.12
N SER A 157 5.11 12.73 -0.01
CA SER A 157 5.68 13.00 1.31
C SER A 157 6.45 11.78 1.82
N LEU A 158 7.26 11.94 2.87
CA LEU A 158 8.08 10.87 3.44
C LEU A 158 7.79 10.69 4.93
N PHE A 159 7.61 9.44 5.33
CA PHE A 159 7.61 8.99 6.71
C PHE A 159 8.79 8.06 6.94
N VAL A 160 9.69 8.45 7.85
CA VAL A 160 10.86 7.65 8.19
C VAL A 160 10.65 6.96 9.53
N ILE A 161 10.64 5.63 9.53
CA ILE A 161 10.43 4.81 10.72
C ILE A 161 11.65 4.95 11.64
N GLN A 162 11.41 5.34 12.89
CA GLN A 162 12.41 5.33 13.97
C GLN A 162 12.20 4.16 14.94
N LYS A 163 10.97 3.66 15.09
CA LYS A 163 10.63 2.51 15.93
C LYS A 163 9.32 1.87 15.46
N VAL A 164 9.26 0.54 15.52
CA VAL A 164 8.01 -0.21 15.34
C VAL A 164 7.43 -0.50 16.74
N LEU A 165 6.20 -0.08 17.00
CA LEU A 165 5.52 -0.33 18.28
C LEU A 165 4.72 -1.64 18.24
N SER A 166 4.15 -1.98 17.09
CA SER A 166 3.38 -3.21 16.90
C SER A 166 3.26 -3.53 15.41
N VAL A 167 3.22 -4.82 15.07
CA VAL A 167 2.86 -5.31 13.73
C VAL A 167 1.82 -6.42 13.87
N ALA A 168 0.78 -6.38 13.05
CA ALA A 168 -0.25 -7.41 13.05
C ALA A 168 0.26 -8.64 12.27
N PRO A 169 -0.03 -9.87 12.76
CA PRO A 169 0.58 -11.08 12.22
C PRO A 169 -0.10 -11.57 10.93
N HIS A 170 0.64 -12.29 10.09
CA HIS A 170 0.16 -12.94 8.85
C HIS A 170 -0.15 -14.43 9.08
N GLU A 171 -1.11 -14.73 9.95
CA GLU A 171 -1.38 -16.12 10.37
C GLU A 171 -2.54 -16.78 9.62
N ARG A 172 -3.41 -15.98 9.00
CA ARG A 172 -4.59 -16.49 8.30
C ARG A 172 -4.29 -16.94 6.88
N LYS A 173 -4.63 -18.20 6.57
CA LYS A 173 -4.40 -18.83 5.27
C LYS A 173 -5.47 -18.51 4.22
N ASP A 174 -6.57 -17.90 4.64
CA ASP A 174 -7.68 -17.55 3.76
C ASP A 174 -7.63 -16.10 3.26
N LEU A 175 -6.68 -15.30 3.75
CA LEU A 175 -6.49 -13.91 3.37
C LEU A 175 -5.34 -13.73 2.39
N ASP A 176 -5.49 -12.75 1.53
CA ASP A 176 -4.49 -12.25 0.60
C ASP A 176 -3.73 -11.09 1.24
N TYR A 177 -2.41 -11.26 1.40
CA TYR A 177 -1.51 -10.24 1.93
C TYR A 177 -0.72 -9.52 0.84
N GLY A 178 -1.03 -9.70 -0.44
CA GLY A 178 -0.42 -8.89 -1.51
C GLY A 178 -0.93 -7.45 -1.48
N ALA A 179 -0.06 -6.48 -1.77
CA ALA A 179 -0.44 -5.08 -1.91
C ALA A 179 -0.88 -4.71 -3.34
N SER A 180 -0.53 -5.52 -4.34
CA SER A 180 -0.77 -5.30 -5.76
C SER A 180 -1.50 -6.49 -6.41
N PRO A 181 -2.40 -6.25 -7.36
CA PRO A 181 -3.04 -7.31 -8.13
C PRO A 181 -2.09 -7.91 -9.17
N ASP A 182 -2.35 -9.16 -9.56
CA ASP A 182 -1.67 -9.78 -10.72
C ASP A 182 -2.08 -9.06 -12.02
N GLN A 183 -1.14 -8.94 -12.96
CA GLN A 183 -1.36 -8.31 -14.27
C GLN A 183 -1.32 -9.32 -15.43
N PRO A 184 -1.98 -9.02 -16.57
CA PRO A 184 -1.91 -9.88 -17.75
C PRO A 184 -0.48 -9.97 -18.28
N ASN A 185 -0.04 -11.18 -18.64
CA ASN A 185 1.25 -11.35 -19.31
C ASN A 185 1.14 -10.94 -20.79
N ILE A 186 1.67 -9.76 -21.10
CA ILE A 186 1.71 -9.22 -22.46
C ILE A 186 3.15 -9.22 -22.99
N GLY A 187 3.64 -10.41 -23.33
CA GLY A 187 4.97 -10.57 -23.90
C GLY A 187 5.06 -10.37 -25.42
N LYS A 188 3.95 -10.13 -26.11
CA LYS A 188 3.92 -10.02 -27.59
C LYS A 188 3.76 -8.57 -28.04
N THR A 189 4.64 -8.14 -28.94
CA THR A 189 4.56 -6.83 -29.59
C THR A 189 3.20 -6.60 -30.25
N GLY A 190 2.61 -5.42 -30.04
CA GLY A 190 1.29 -5.05 -30.58
C GLY A 190 0.11 -5.54 -29.73
N CYS A 191 0.36 -6.23 -28.62
CA CYS A 191 -0.68 -6.56 -27.65
C CYS A 191 -0.65 -5.58 -26.48
N GLY A 192 -1.81 -5.32 -25.89
CA GLY A 192 -1.99 -4.43 -24.75
C GLY A 192 -3.14 -4.88 -23.86
N TYR A 193 -3.29 -4.22 -22.70
CA TYR A 193 -4.47 -4.34 -21.86
C TYR A 193 -4.97 -2.97 -21.46
N ARG A 194 -6.25 -2.90 -21.07
CA ARG A 194 -6.81 -1.79 -20.31
C ARG A 194 -7.42 -2.30 -19.02
N ASP A 195 -7.31 -1.49 -17.98
CA ASP A 195 -8.05 -1.66 -16.74
C ASP A 195 -9.55 -1.42 -16.98
N LEU A 196 -10.37 -2.26 -16.35
CA LEU A 196 -11.82 -2.12 -16.31
C LEU A 196 -12.30 -1.50 -14.99
N LEU A 197 -11.42 -1.46 -13.98
CA LEU A 197 -11.66 -0.83 -12.69
C LEU A 197 -11.10 0.59 -12.67
N ARG A 198 -11.56 1.37 -11.68
CA ARG A 198 -10.97 2.69 -11.39
C ARG A 198 -9.68 2.50 -10.58
N ALA A 199 -8.83 3.53 -10.54
CA ALA A 199 -7.55 3.46 -9.84
C ALA A 199 -7.69 3.38 -8.30
N ASP A 200 -8.69 4.04 -7.72
CA ASP A 200 -8.96 4.00 -6.27
C ASP A 200 -10.11 3.03 -6.00
N GLN A 201 -9.80 1.87 -5.41
CA GLN A 201 -10.75 0.76 -5.23
C GLN A 201 -11.03 0.42 -3.77
N TYR A 202 -10.28 0.98 -2.82
CA TYR A 202 -10.47 0.67 -1.41
C TYR A 202 -11.87 1.02 -0.88
N PRO A 203 -12.47 2.18 -1.25
CA PRO A 203 -13.85 2.47 -0.84
C PRO A 203 -14.85 1.44 -1.38
N ASP A 204 -14.68 0.99 -2.63
CA ASP A 204 -15.56 -0.01 -3.25
C ASP A 204 -15.45 -1.37 -2.54
N TRP A 205 -14.25 -1.76 -2.09
CA TRP A 205 -14.04 -3.01 -1.35
C TRP A 205 -14.64 -2.97 0.05
N ILE A 206 -14.49 -1.85 0.76
CA ILE A 206 -15.07 -1.66 2.09
C ILE A 206 -16.60 -1.67 1.99
N GLU A 207 -17.17 -0.96 1.02
CA GLU A 207 -18.61 -0.95 0.78
C GLU A 207 -19.13 -2.36 0.42
N ALA A 208 -18.38 -3.12 -0.40
CA ALA A 208 -18.72 -4.50 -0.71
C ALA A 208 -18.71 -5.40 0.53
N GLN A 209 -17.75 -5.24 1.44
CA GLN A 209 -17.71 -5.97 2.70
C GLN A 209 -18.91 -5.61 3.59
N HIS A 210 -19.21 -4.33 3.80
CA HIS A 210 -20.37 -3.91 4.60
C HIS A 210 -21.69 -4.39 4.00
N THR A 211 -21.82 -4.33 2.67
CA THR A 211 -22.99 -4.87 1.96
C THR A 211 -23.13 -6.37 2.22
N ALA A 212 -22.02 -7.12 2.17
CA ALA A 212 -22.01 -8.56 2.43
C ALA A 212 -22.42 -8.90 3.87
N ASP A 213 -21.93 -8.14 4.84
CA ASP A 213 -22.23 -8.32 6.26
C ASP A 213 -23.73 -8.12 6.56
N HIS A 214 -24.38 -7.16 5.89
CA HIS A 214 -25.78 -6.81 6.16
C HIS A 214 -26.82 -7.54 5.28
N GLN A 215 -26.51 -7.86 4.03
CA GLN A 215 -27.53 -8.29 3.04
C GLN A 215 -27.72 -9.81 2.92
N GLN A 216 -27.11 -10.63 3.77
CA GLN A 216 -27.18 -12.10 3.72
C GLN A 216 -26.85 -12.70 2.32
N ASN A 217 -26.01 -12.01 1.55
CA ASN A 217 -25.55 -12.49 0.24
C ASN A 217 -24.40 -13.49 0.43
N ASP A 218 -24.69 -14.67 1.00
CA ASP A 218 -23.65 -15.63 1.41
C ASP A 218 -22.69 -16.04 0.28
N TRP A 219 -23.17 -15.99 -0.97
CA TRP A 219 -22.35 -16.32 -2.14
C TRP A 219 -21.12 -15.42 -2.32
N VAL A 220 -21.12 -14.18 -1.83
CA VAL A 220 -19.92 -13.31 -1.91
C VAL A 220 -18.81 -13.78 -0.98
N PHE A 221 -19.13 -14.56 0.05
CA PHE A 221 -18.15 -15.21 0.91
C PHE A 221 -17.71 -16.56 0.33
N ASP A 222 -18.60 -17.30 -0.34
CA ASP A 222 -18.37 -18.71 -0.65
C ASP A 222 -18.06 -19.01 -2.13
N ASP A 223 -18.50 -18.16 -3.07
CA ASP A 223 -18.36 -18.37 -4.51
C ASP A 223 -17.57 -17.25 -5.21
N PRO A 224 -16.22 -17.31 -5.19
CA PRO A 224 -15.38 -16.36 -5.92
C PRO A 224 -15.61 -16.38 -7.45
N LYS A 225 -16.09 -17.49 -8.01
CA LYS A 225 -16.38 -17.56 -9.46
C LYS A 225 -17.62 -16.75 -9.78
N GLN A 226 -18.64 -16.80 -8.93
CA GLN A 226 -19.83 -15.96 -9.09
C GLN A 226 -19.47 -14.47 -8.96
N VAL A 227 -18.56 -14.09 -8.04
CA VAL A 227 -18.06 -12.72 -7.93
C VAL A 227 -17.37 -12.27 -9.23
N ALA A 228 -16.49 -13.09 -9.79
CA ALA A 228 -15.83 -12.79 -11.05
C ALA A 228 -16.84 -12.69 -12.23
N THR A 229 -17.85 -13.56 -12.26
CA THR A 229 -18.89 -13.61 -13.30
C THR A 229 -19.78 -12.37 -13.27
N ALA A 230 -20.23 -11.97 -12.07
CA ALA A 230 -21.03 -10.78 -11.85
C ALA A 230 -20.26 -9.51 -12.27
N ALA A 231 -18.98 -9.44 -11.92
CA ALA A 231 -18.11 -8.33 -12.29
C ALA A 231 -17.90 -8.21 -13.80
N LEU A 232 -17.68 -9.31 -14.53
CA LEU A 232 -17.59 -9.26 -15.99
C LEU A 232 -18.88 -8.77 -16.64
N SER A 233 -20.02 -9.21 -16.10
CA SER A 233 -21.32 -8.81 -16.62
C SER A 233 -21.55 -7.30 -16.40
N HIS A 234 -21.13 -6.79 -15.24
CA HIS A 234 -21.28 -5.38 -14.90
C HIS A 234 -20.27 -4.47 -15.64
N LEU A 235 -18.98 -4.79 -15.58
CA LEU A 235 -17.87 -3.95 -16.04
C LEU A 235 -17.66 -4.04 -17.55
N ALA A 236 -17.70 -5.25 -18.11
CA ALA A 236 -17.43 -5.50 -19.53
C ALA A 236 -18.71 -5.69 -20.37
N LYS A 237 -19.90 -5.59 -19.76
CA LYS A 237 -21.21 -5.79 -20.41
C LYS A 237 -21.32 -7.13 -21.15
N ILE A 238 -20.64 -8.15 -20.64
CA ILE A 238 -20.70 -9.52 -21.17
C ILE A 238 -21.99 -10.17 -20.64
N ASP A 239 -22.72 -10.89 -21.49
CA ASP A 239 -23.91 -11.62 -21.02
C ASP A 239 -23.54 -12.69 -19.98
N GLU A 240 -24.43 -12.96 -19.03
CA GLU A 240 -24.16 -13.87 -17.92
C GLU A 240 -23.77 -15.29 -18.37
N LYS A 241 -24.34 -15.78 -19.48
CA LYS A 241 -24.02 -17.13 -20.00
C LYS A 241 -22.59 -17.18 -20.52
N THR A 242 -22.15 -16.12 -21.20
CA THR A 242 -20.76 -16.00 -21.64
C THR A 242 -19.82 -15.76 -20.46
N ALA A 243 -20.18 -14.89 -19.51
CA ALA A 243 -19.38 -14.61 -18.32
C ALA A 243 -19.18 -15.88 -17.46
N ALA A 244 -20.20 -16.73 -17.32
CA ALA A 244 -20.11 -17.98 -16.56
C ALA A 244 -19.07 -18.99 -17.09
N ARG A 245 -18.57 -18.78 -18.32
CA ARG A 245 -17.52 -19.59 -18.96
C ARG A 245 -16.11 -19.22 -18.49
N VAL A 246 -15.95 -18.28 -17.56
CA VAL A 246 -14.66 -18.00 -16.91
C VAL A 246 -14.00 -19.28 -16.43
N ARG A 247 -12.68 -19.36 -16.62
CA ARG A 247 -11.86 -20.48 -16.17
C ARG A 247 -10.83 -19.98 -15.18
N LYS A 248 -10.71 -20.68 -14.06
CA LYS A 248 -9.64 -20.43 -13.09
C LYS A 248 -8.30 -20.70 -13.76
N SER A 249 -7.46 -19.68 -13.89
CA SER A 249 -6.12 -19.78 -14.46
C SER A 249 -5.06 -19.99 -13.38
N ARG A 250 -5.23 -19.38 -12.20
CA ARG A 250 -4.32 -19.50 -11.06
C ARG A 250 -5.05 -19.30 -9.73
N GLN A 251 -4.50 -19.88 -8.67
CA GLN A 251 -4.98 -19.73 -7.30
C GLN A 251 -3.78 -19.53 -6.37
N LEU A 252 -3.88 -18.52 -5.52
CA LEU A 252 -2.92 -18.17 -4.48
C LEU A 252 -3.65 -18.10 -3.13
N GLN A 253 -2.91 -17.77 -2.07
CA GLN A 253 -3.51 -17.56 -0.75
C GLN A 253 -4.49 -16.38 -0.79
N GLY A 254 -5.76 -16.64 -0.47
CA GLY A 254 -6.81 -15.63 -0.49
C GLY A 254 -7.08 -14.97 -1.85
N ARG A 255 -6.53 -15.47 -2.96
CA ARG A 255 -6.65 -14.85 -4.29
C ARG A 255 -6.86 -15.88 -5.40
N ILE A 256 -7.75 -15.58 -6.33
CA ILE A 256 -8.03 -16.43 -7.50
C ILE A 256 -8.08 -15.56 -8.76
N ILE A 257 -7.45 -16.07 -9.82
CA ILE A 257 -7.42 -15.40 -11.13
C ILE A 257 -8.27 -16.22 -12.10
N TYR A 258 -9.18 -15.54 -12.78
CA TYR A 258 -10.09 -16.10 -13.77
C TYR A 258 -9.86 -15.46 -15.13
N ASP A 259 -9.78 -16.30 -16.16
CA ASP A 259 -9.67 -15.87 -17.54
C ASP A 259 -10.94 -16.20 -18.33
N LEU A 260 -11.35 -15.29 -19.21
CA LEU A 260 -12.40 -15.50 -20.20
C LEU A 260 -11.90 -15.09 -21.59
N LYS A 261 -11.93 -16.03 -22.54
CA LYS A 261 -11.62 -15.77 -23.95
C LYS A 261 -12.91 -15.59 -24.75
N THR A 262 -12.99 -14.50 -25.50
CA THR A 262 -14.11 -14.17 -26.39
C THR A 262 -13.61 -13.87 -27.81
N ASN A 263 -14.52 -13.65 -28.77
CA ASN A 263 -14.18 -13.32 -30.16
C ASN A 263 -13.18 -14.31 -30.81
N GLY A 264 -13.44 -15.61 -30.65
CA GLY A 264 -12.54 -16.66 -31.18
C GLY A 264 -11.16 -16.68 -30.52
N GLY A 265 -11.01 -16.09 -29.33
CA GLY A 265 -9.74 -16.00 -28.60
C GLY A 265 -8.96 -14.71 -28.84
N LYS A 266 -9.51 -13.76 -29.61
CA LYS A 266 -8.86 -12.46 -29.88
C LYS A 266 -8.94 -11.48 -28.72
N VAL A 267 -9.92 -11.64 -27.82
CA VAL A 267 -10.08 -10.83 -26.62
C VAL A 267 -10.02 -11.74 -25.40
N THR A 268 -9.17 -11.38 -24.45
CA THR A 268 -9.07 -12.07 -23.17
C THR A 268 -9.44 -11.10 -22.06
N TYR A 269 -10.30 -11.53 -21.16
CA TYR A 269 -10.55 -10.85 -19.90
C TYR A 269 -9.85 -11.61 -18.79
N MET A 270 -9.16 -10.88 -17.92
CA MET A 270 -8.55 -11.42 -16.70
C MET A 270 -9.20 -10.73 -15.50
N ILE A 271 -9.74 -11.51 -14.56
CA ILE A 271 -10.37 -11.01 -13.33
C ILE A 271 -9.63 -11.60 -12.15
N VAL A 272 -9.16 -10.72 -11.26
CA VAL A 272 -8.49 -11.10 -10.01
C VAL A 272 -9.48 -10.86 -8.88
N VAL A 273 -9.95 -11.93 -8.26
CA VAL A 273 -10.75 -11.87 -7.03
C VAL A 273 -9.89 -12.22 -5.83
N SER A 274 -10.13 -11.54 -4.73
CA SER A 274 -9.33 -11.69 -3.52
C SER A 274 -10.19 -11.57 -2.27
N ARG A 275 -9.68 -12.08 -1.15
CA ARG A 275 -10.05 -11.74 0.23
C ARG A 275 -8.92 -10.89 0.81
N PRO A 276 -8.88 -9.57 0.53
CA PRO A 276 -7.81 -8.70 0.98
C PRO A 276 -7.68 -8.73 2.49
N TYR A 277 -6.45 -8.84 2.98
CA TYR A 277 -6.13 -8.78 4.40
C TYR A 277 -6.73 -7.55 5.08
N LEU A 278 -6.71 -6.39 4.40
CA LEU A 278 -7.23 -5.14 4.93
C LEU A 278 -8.72 -5.23 5.32
N LEU A 279 -9.54 -6.00 4.58
CA LEU A 279 -10.98 -6.10 4.86
C LEU A 279 -11.26 -6.80 6.19
N SER A 280 -10.29 -7.56 6.74
CA SER A 280 -10.44 -8.14 8.08
C SER A 280 -10.53 -7.12 9.22
N PHE A 281 -10.20 -5.86 8.95
CA PHE A 281 -10.37 -4.74 9.89
C PHE A 281 -11.66 -3.93 9.65
N TYR A 282 -12.40 -4.24 8.58
CA TYR A 282 -13.65 -3.57 8.21
C TYR A 282 -14.87 -4.50 8.25
N ALA A 283 -14.66 -5.82 8.33
CA ALA A 283 -15.73 -6.80 8.48
C ALA A 283 -16.34 -6.81 9.89
N GLU A 284 -17.65 -7.00 10.00
CA GLU A 284 -18.32 -7.18 11.30
C GLU A 284 -17.89 -8.47 12.01
N ASP A 285 -17.79 -9.58 11.26
CA ASP A 285 -17.18 -10.83 11.71
C ASP A 285 -15.80 -10.96 11.04
N PRO A 286 -14.68 -10.90 11.79
CA PRO A 286 -13.36 -11.01 11.20
C PRO A 286 -13.17 -12.33 10.45
N LYS A 287 -13.94 -13.39 10.73
CA LYS A 287 -13.85 -14.67 10.01
C LYS A 287 -14.58 -14.67 8.66
N LYS A 288 -15.44 -13.70 8.40
CA LYS A 288 -16.24 -13.58 7.16
C LYS A 288 -15.74 -12.44 6.30
N ILE A 289 -14.73 -12.73 5.48
CA ILE A 289 -14.17 -11.75 4.55
C ILE A 289 -14.71 -12.01 3.15
N ALA A 290 -15.36 -11.00 2.57
CA ALA A 290 -15.96 -11.07 1.26
C ALA A 290 -14.89 -11.25 0.18
N TRP A 291 -15.21 -12.02 -0.85
CA TRP A 291 -14.47 -11.97 -2.10
C TRP A 291 -14.81 -10.68 -2.83
N VAL A 292 -13.78 -9.89 -3.15
CA VAL A 292 -13.91 -8.66 -3.93
C VAL A 292 -13.05 -8.76 -5.19
N VAL A 293 -13.41 -7.98 -6.20
CA VAL A 293 -12.58 -7.87 -7.41
C VAL A 293 -11.51 -6.81 -7.16
N ILE A 294 -10.25 -7.23 -7.16
CA ILE A 294 -9.11 -6.34 -6.94
C ILE A 294 -8.46 -5.87 -8.24
N ALA A 295 -8.71 -6.58 -9.34
CA ALA A 295 -8.38 -6.11 -10.69
C ALA A 295 -9.24 -6.79 -11.75
N ALA A 296 -9.48 -6.06 -12.84
CA ALA A 296 -10.15 -6.58 -14.02
C ALA A 296 -9.54 -5.95 -15.26
N TYR A 297 -9.14 -6.78 -16.22
CA TYR A 297 -8.43 -6.36 -17.42
C TYR A 297 -9.14 -6.86 -18.67
N LYS A 298 -9.08 -6.05 -19.73
CA LYS A 298 -9.38 -6.47 -21.10
C LYS A 298 -8.09 -6.41 -21.92
N SER A 299 -7.71 -7.52 -22.54
CA SER A 299 -6.49 -7.65 -23.34
C SER A 299 -6.80 -8.07 -24.77
N SER A 300 -6.05 -7.52 -25.73
CA SER A 300 -6.10 -7.90 -27.14
C SER A 300 -4.81 -7.47 -27.86
N CYS A 301 -4.60 -8.01 -29.06
CA CYS A 301 -3.56 -7.58 -30.00
C CYS A 301 -4.13 -6.77 -31.18
N ASP A 302 -5.41 -6.41 -31.08
CA ASP A 302 -6.09 -5.51 -32.00
C ASP A 302 -6.48 -4.26 -31.22
N GLU A 303 -5.90 -3.11 -31.57
CA GLU A 303 -6.14 -1.83 -30.89
C GLU A 303 -7.63 -1.45 -30.88
N LYS A 304 -8.37 -1.78 -31.95
CA LYS A 304 -9.81 -1.48 -32.02
C LYS A 304 -10.58 -2.26 -30.96
N LEU A 305 -10.26 -3.55 -30.82
CA LEU A 305 -10.88 -4.41 -29.81
C LEU A 305 -10.50 -4.01 -28.38
N LEU A 306 -9.36 -3.34 -28.17
CA LEU A 306 -9.01 -2.77 -26.87
C LEU A 306 -9.82 -1.51 -26.54
N SER A 307 -10.07 -0.66 -27.54
CA SER A 307 -10.75 0.63 -27.36
C SER A 307 -12.28 0.53 -27.14
N GLU A 308 -12.90 -0.56 -27.60
CA GLU A 308 -14.29 -0.94 -27.29
C GLU A 308 -14.44 -1.41 -25.84
#